data_AF-A0A7T8I1Y2-F1
#
_entry.id   AF-A0A7T8I1Y2-F1
#
_cell.length_a   1.000
_cell.length_b   1.000
_cell.length_c   1.000
_cell.angle_alpha   90.00
_cell.angle_beta   90.00
_cell.angle_gamma   90.00
#
_symmetry.space_group_name_H-M   'P 1'
#
loop_
_entity.id
_entity.type
_entity.pdbx_description
1 polymer ?
#
loop_
_entity_poly.entity_id
_entity_poly.type
_entity_poly.pdbx_seq_one_letter_code
_entity_poly.pdbx_strand_id
1 'polypeptide(L)'
;FADIGDIVRGKDLYLGNSREKEKLQTSLKSIFQNIYKNLKKPAQKHYSDPHANFYKLREDWWYANRQQVWYAITCGAEGYQYFRKTACNGGKSSTPNKCRCTTHDVPTYFDYVPQYLR
;
A
#
# COMPACT_ATOMS: atom_id res chain seq x y z
N PHE A 1 -5.05 3.80 -5.18
CA PHE A 1 -4.64 3.23 -3.88
C PHE A 1 -4.18 1.79 -4.01
N ALA A 2 -5.04 0.86 -4.48
CA ALA A 2 -4.65 -0.54 -4.65
C ALA A 2 -3.45 -0.74 -5.60
N ASP A 3 -3.44 -0.06 -6.76
CA ASP A 3 -2.29 -0.13 -7.69
C ASP A 3 -1.00 0.45 -7.10
N ILE A 4 -1.09 1.55 -6.32
CA ILE A 4 0.06 2.08 -5.57
C ILE A 4 0.57 1.01 -4.59
N GLY A 5 -0.34 0.32 -3.89
CA GLY A 5 0.00 -0.79 -3.02
C GLY A 5 0.71 -1.92 -3.76
N ASP A 6 0.26 -2.29 -4.96
CA ASP A 6 0.93 -3.31 -5.77
C ASP A 6 2.29 -2.87 -6.29
N ILE A 7 2.44 -1.61 -6.71
CA ILE A 7 3.74 -1.05 -7.11
C ILE A 7 4.71 -1.10 -5.94
N VAL A 8 4.28 -0.63 -4.76
CA VAL A 8 5.08 -0.62 -3.52
C VAL A 8 5.42 -2.02 -3.06
N ARG A 9 4.57 -3.03 -3.29
CA ARG A 9 4.81 -4.43 -2.91
C ARG A 9 5.52 -5.26 -3.99
N GLY A 10 5.65 -4.72 -5.20
CA GLY A 10 6.25 -5.42 -6.34
C GLY A 10 5.31 -6.45 -6.99
N LYS A 11 4.00 -6.29 -6.81
CA LYS A 11 2.93 -7.14 -7.39
C LYS A 11 2.31 -6.56 -8.65
N ASP A 12 2.69 -5.35 -9.03
CA ASP A 12 2.11 -4.64 -10.17
C ASP A 12 2.46 -5.30 -11.53
N LEU A 13 1.42 -5.63 -12.28
CA LEU A 13 1.44 -6.32 -13.56
C LEU A 13 1.60 -5.38 -14.76
N TYR A 14 1.67 -4.06 -14.58
CA TYR A 14 1.74 -3.11 -15.70
C TYR A 14 2.89 -3.46 -16.67
N LEU A 15 2.58 -3.68 -17.95
CA LEU A 15 3.52 -4.14 -18.99
C LEU A 15 3.93 -3.04 -19.99
N GLY A 16 3.51 -1.78 -19.78
CA GLY A 16 3.71 -0.69 -20.74
C GLY A 16 5.17 -0.27 -20.90
N ASN A 17 5.54 0.92 -20.40
CA ASN A 17 6.92 1.40 -20.50
C ASN A 17 7.87 0.60 -19.58
N SER A 18 8.47 -0.45 -20.12
CA SER A 18 9.37 -1.36 -19.41
C SER A 18 10.55 -0.62 -18.75
N ARG A 19 11.09 0.41 -19.40
CA ARG A 19 12.24 1.18 -18.90
C ARG A 19 11.90 2.01 -17.67
N GLU A 20 10.72 2.64 -17.65
CA GLU A 20 10.26 3.40 -16.47
C GLU A 20 9.92 2.48 -15.30
N LYS A 21 9.25 1.35 -15.60
CA LYS A 21 8.95 0.33 -14.59
C LYS A 21 10.23 -0.22 -13.96
N GLU A 22 11.24 -0.53 -14.76
CA GLU A 22 12.53 -1.03 -14.28
C GLU A 22 13.22 -0.01 -13.37
N LYS A 23 13.28 1.27 -13.77
CA LYS A 23 13.84 2.35 -12.95
C LYS A 23 13.11 2.49 -11.62
N LEU A 24 11.78 2.45 -11.63
CA LEU A 24 10.96 2.55 -10.44
C LEU A 24 11.18 1.35 -9.50
N GLN A 25 11.15 0.12 -10.02
CA GLN A 25 11.38 -1.08 -9.22
C GLN A 25 12.81 -1.13 -8.67
N THR A 26 13.80 -0.69 -9.44
CA THR A 26 15.20 -0.58 -8.97
C THR A 26 15.32 0.40 -7.82
N SER A 27 14.68 1.57 -7.94
CA SER A 27 14.66 2.59 -6.89
C SER A 27 13.98 2.07 -5.62
N LEU A 28 12.83 1.39 -5.76
CA LEU A 28 12.13 0.77 -4.63
C LEU A 28 12.99 -0.30 -3.96
N LYS A 29 13.65 -1.18 -4.72
CA LYS A 29 14.58 -2.17 -4.16
C LYS A 29 15.71 -1.50 -3.37
N SER A 30 16.29 -0.43 -3.89
CA SER A 30 17.34 0.33 -3.19
C SER A 30 16.85 0.93 -1.88
N ILE A 31 15.65 1.53 -1.87
CA ILE A 31 15.02 2.06 -0.65
C ILE A 31 14.81 0.96 0.39
N PHE A 32 14.19 -0.16 -0.01
CA PHE A 32 13.92 -1.27 0.91
C PHE A 32 15.18 -1.98 1.39
N GLN A 33 16.25 -2.02 0.58
CA GLN A 33 17.56 -2.48 1.00
C GLN A 33 18.14 -1.59 2.11
N ASN A 34 18.01 -0.27 1.98
CA ASN A 34 18.45 0.66 3.02
C ASN A 34 17.61 0.55 4.29
N ILE A 35 16.28 0.39 4.16
CA ILE A 35 15.40 0.11 5.31
C ILE A 35 15.85 -1.18 6.00
N TYR A 36 16.07 -2.26 5.25
CA TYR A 36 16.51 -3.55 5.78
C TYR A 36 17.82 -3.44 6.56
N LYS A 37 18.84 -2.76 6.01
CA LYS A 37 20.13 -2.53 6.68
C LYS A 37 19.99 -1.77 8.01
N ASN A 38 18.99 -0.91 8.13
CA ASN A 38 18.71 -0.13 9.34
C ASN A 38 17.82 -0.87 10.36
N LEU A 39 17.30 -2.07 10.04
CA LEU A 39 16.53 -2.88 10.98
C LEU A 39 17.42 -3.42 12.11
N LYS A 40 16.83 -3.66 13.28
CA LYS A 40 17.50 -4.39 14.38
C LYS A 40 17.72 -5.86 13.98
N LYS A 41 18.76 -6.51 14.52
CA LYS A 41 19.16 -7.90 14.19
C LYS A 41 17.99 -8.92 14.13
N PRO A 42 17.05 -8.96 15.10
CA PRO A 42 15.93 -9.91 15.03
C PRO A 42 15.03 -9.69 13.80
N ALA A 43 14.77 -8.42 13.46
CA ALA A 43 13.97 -8.06 12.29
C ALA A 43 14.74 -8.34 10.99
N GLN A 44 16.05 -8.07 10.92
CA GLN A 44 16.88 -8.45 9.78
C GLN A 44 16.83 -9.96 9.50
N LYS A 45 16.87 -10.79 10.55
CA LYS A 45 16.73 -12.24 10.41
C LYS A 45 15.33 -12.62 9.89
N HIS A 46 14.28 -11.97 10.40
CA HIS A 46 12.89 -12.24 10.01
C HIS A 46 12.57 -11.86 8.54
N TYR A 47 13.23 -10.82 8.03
CA TYR A 47 13.06 -10.29 6.67
C TYR A 47 14.21 -10.64 5.72
N SER A 48 15.08 -11.58 6.10
CA SER A 48 16.18 -12.01 5.24
C SER A 48 15.65 -12.56 3.92
N ASP A 49 16.10 -11.99 2.81
CA ASP A 49 15.70 -12.38 1.45
C ASP A 49 16.93 -12.65 0.59
N PRO A 50 17.16 -13.91 0.14
CA PRO A 50 18.28 -14.27 -0.74
C PRO A 50 18.30 -13.50 -2.06
N HIS A 51 17.13 -13.07 -2.54
CA HIS A 51 16.99 -12.38 -3.82
C HIS A 51 16.94 -10.85 -3.68
N ALA A 52 17.07 -10.33 -2.46
CA ALA A 52 17.06 -8.89 -2.15
C ALA A 52 15.88 -8.13 -2.80
N ASN A 53 14.73 -8.79 -2.96
CA ASN A 53 13.49 -8.18 -3.45
C ASN A 53 12.64 -7.63 -2.29
N PHE A 54 12.89 -8.13 -1.08
CA PHE A 54 12.30 -7.70 0.19
C PHE A 54 10.78 -7.82 0.21
N TYR A 55 10.17 -8.73 -0.55
CA TYR A 55 8.70 -8.80 -0.71
C TYR A 55 7.96 -8.85 0.64
N LYS A 56 8.42 -9.66 1.59
CA LYS A 56 7.83 -9.73 2.92
C LYS A 56 7.90 -8.40 3.69
N LEU A 57 9.05 -7.73 3.63
CA LEU A 57 9.23 -6.40 4.24
C LEU A 57 8.35 -5.35 3.55
N ARG A 58 8.20 -5.42 2.22
CA ARG A 58 7.36 -4.52 1.43
C ARG A 58 5.87 -4.69 1.74
N GLU A 59 5.41 -5.93 1.90
CA GLU A 59 4.03 -6.25 2.33
C GLU A 59 3.74 -5.70 3.73
N ASP A 60 4.61 -5.97 4.70
CA ASP A 60 4.42 -5.52 6.09
C ASP A 60 4.52 -3.99 6.19
N TRP A 61 5.42 -3.37 5.41
CA TRP A 61 5.51 -1.93 5.33
C TRP A 61 4.23 -1.32 4.77
N TRP A 62 3.65 -1.91 3.71
CA TRP A 62 2.36 -1.45 3.20
C TRP A 62 1.26 -1.61 4.26
N TYR A 63 1.17 -2.78 4.90
CA TYR A 63 0.20 -3.02 5.97
C TYR A 63 0.28 -1.96 7.08
N ALA A 64 1.49 -1.64 7.53
CA ALA A 64 1.72 -0.66 8.59
C ALA A 64 1.43 0.79 8.19
N ASN A 65 1.59 1.14 6.91
CA ASN A 65 1.53 2.55 6.44
C ASN A 65 0.29 2.87 5.58
N ARG A 66 -0.49 1.87 5.15
CA ARG A 66 -1.63 2.06 4.23
C ARG A 66 -2.66 3.09 4.72
N GLN A 67 -2.87 3.20 6.03
CA GLN A 67 -3.76 4.21 6.62
C GLN A 67 -3.27 5.64 6.34
N GLN A 68 -1.98 5.89 6.52
CA GLN A 68 -1.36 7.19 6.24
C GLN A 68 -1.37 7.50 4.74
N VAL A 69 -1.11 6.50 3.90
CA VAL A 69 -1.20 6.64 2.44
C VAL A 69 -2.63 6.98 2.00
N TRP A 70 -3.64 6.31 2.56
CA TRP A 70 -5.05 6.62 2.28
C TRP A 70 -5.41 8.04 2.73
N TYR A 71 -4.96 8.43 3.93
CA TYR A 71 -5.16 9.78 4.45
C TYR A 71 -4.61 10.83 3.48
N ALA A 72 -3.39 10.64 2.98
CA ALA A 72 -2.74 11.56 2.04
C ALA A 72 -3.48 11.63 0.69
N ILE A 73 -3.86 10.50 0.11
CA ILE A 73 -4.59 10.44 -1.17
C ILE A 73 -5.96 11.14 -1.07
N THR A 74 -6.59 11.07 0.10
CA THR A 74 -7.93 11.62 0.33
C THR A 74 -7.95 13.06 0.87
N CYS A 75 -6.78 13.69 1.08
CA CYS A 75 -6.69 15.04 1.65
C CYS A 75 -7.57 16.06 0.93
N GLY A 76 -7.66 15.99 -0.41
CA GLY A 76 -8.44 16.90 -1.26
C GLY A 76 -9.84 16.43 -1.65
N ALA A 77 -10.34 15.30 -1.10
CA ALA A 77 -11.62 14.70 -1.51
C ALA A 77 -12.84 15.29 -0.78
N GLU A 78 -12.88 16.61 -0.60
CA GLU A 78 -13.94 17.29 0.18
C GLU A 78 -15.34 17.13 -0.43
N GLY A 79 -16.33 16.83 0.41
CA GLY A 79 -17.70 16.54 0.03
C GLY A 79 -17.93 15.13 -0.51
N TYR A 80 -16.86 14.35 -0.76
CA TYR A 80 -16.98 13.03 -1.35
C TYR A 80 -17.01 11.91 -0.30
N GLN A 81 -17.79 10.88 -0.62
CA GLN A 81 -17.91 9.65 0.15
C GLN A 81 -17.41 8.47 -0.67
N TYR A 82 -16.81 7.49 -0.01
CA TYR A 82 -16.53 6.20 -0.60
C TYR A 82 -17.84 5.50 -0.96
N PHE A 83 -17.89 4.90 -2.15
CA PHE A 83 -19.13 4.38 -2.75
C PHE A 83 -19.85 3.31 -1.90
N ARG A 84 -19.11 2.53 -1.10
CA ARG A 84 -19.69 1.57 -0.17
C ARG A 84 -20.27 2.30 1.04
N LYS A 85 -21.60 2.39 1.09
CA LYS A 85 -22.37 3.04 2.19
C LYS A 85 -22.15 2.42 3.58
N THR A 86 -21.57 1.23 3.64
CA THR A 86 -21.28 0.46 4.87
C THR A 86 -19.77 0.20 5.02
N ALA A 87 -18.92 1.13 4.61
CA ALA A 87 -17.48 0.92 4.63
C ALA A 87 -16.81 1.15 6.00
N CYS A 88 -17.45 1.90 6.89
CA CYS A 88 -16.91 2.33 8.17
C CYS A 88 -17.62 1.65 9.36
N ASN A 89 -17.00 1.71 10.54
CA ASN A 89 -17.52 1.15 11.80
C ASN A 89 -17.91 -0.34 11.69
N GLY A 90 -17.04 -1.14 11.06
CA GLY A 90 -17.25 -2.59 10.91
C GLY A 90 -18.46 -2.94 10.06
N GLY A 91 -18.79 -2.13 9.05
CA GLY A 91 -19.93 -2.41 8.17
C GLY A 91 -21.20 -1.62 8.47
N LYS A 92 -21.15 -0.62 9.35
CA LYS A 92 -22.35 0.03 9.91
C LYS A 92 -22.59 1.46 9.42
N SER A 93 -21.63 2.06 8.75
CA SER A 93 -21.71 3.48 8.35
C SER A 93 -20.94 3.77 7.07
N SER A 94 -21.25 4.90 6.43
CA SER A 94 -20.53 5.43 5.29
C SER A 94 -19.33 6.26 5.74
N THR A 95 -18.50 6.66 4.81
CA THR A 95 -17.51 7.71 5.05
C THR A 95 -18.22 9.06 5.07
N PRO A 96 -18.14 9.86 6.13
CA PRO A 96 -18.88 11.13 6.21
C PRO A 96 -18.36 12.19 5.23
N ASN A 97 -17.04 12.29 5.05
CA ASN A 97 -16.36 13.23 4.15
C ASN A 97 -14.96 12.69 3.79
N LYS A 98 -14.31 13.25 2.76
CA LYS A 98 -12.94 12.93 2.34
C LYS A 98 -12.75 11.44 2.07
N CYS A 99 -13.78 10.75 1.58
CA CYS A 99 -13.74 9.32 1.28
C CYS A 99 -13.09 8.46 2.40
N ARG A 100 -13.20 8.85 3.67
CA ARG A 100 -12.52 8.17 4.79
C ARG A 100 -13.40 8.10 6.01
N CYS A 101 -13.14 7.11 6.88
CA CYS A 101 -13.84 7.00 8.15
C CYS A 101 -13.37 8.09 9.12
N THR A 102 -14.21 8.48 10.08
CA THR A 102 -13.85 9.44 11.14
C THR A 102 -12.69 8.94 12.00
N THR A 103 -12.58 7.62 12.15
CA THR A 103 -11.47 6.92 12.81
C THR A 103 -10.18 6.89 11.99
N HIS A 104 -10.17 7.49 10.80
CA HIS A 104 -9.07 7.43 9.82
C HIS A 104 -8.75 6.03 9.27
N ASP A 105 -9.64 5.06 9.51
CA ASP A 105 -9.54 3.74 8.88
C ASP A 105 -9.68 3.83 7.36
N VAL A 106 -8.99 2.92 6.68
CA VAL A 106 -9.13 2.75 5.22
C VAL A 106 -10.45 2.01 4.95
N PRO A 107 -11.42 2.62 4.24
CA PRO A 107 -12.74 2.06 4.00
C PRO A 107 -12.76 0.96 2.91
N THR A 108 -11.59 0.61 2.36
CA THR A 108 -11.44 -0.34 1.26
C THR A 108 -10.42 -1.43 1.56
N TYR A 109 -10.60 -2.57 0.91
CA TYR A 109 -9.70 -3.72 0.93
C TYR A 109 -9.23 -4.11 -0.47
N PHE A 110 -9.45 -3.26 -1.48
CA PHE A 110 -9.00 -3.55 -2.85
C PHE A 110 -7.49 -3.73 -2.96
N ASP A 111 -6.70 -3.15 -2.05
CA ASP A 111 -5.26 -3.42 -1.95
C ASP A 111 -4.94 -4.85 -1.48
N TYR A 112 -5.93 -5.66 -1.09
CA TYR A 112 -5.77 -7.10 -0.85
C TYR A 112 -6.49 -7.97 -1.88
N VAL A 113 -7.06 -7.36 -2.93
CA VAL A 113 -7.64 -8.06 -4.07
C VAL A 113 -6.60 -8.16 -5.18
N PRO A 114 -6.36 -9.37 -5.76
CA PRO A 114 -5.44 -9.53 -6.89
C PRO A 114 -5.74 -8.53 -8.02
N GLN A 115 -4.70 -7.91 -8.59
CA GLN A 115 -4.85 -6.82 -9.58
C GLN A 115 -5.77 -7.17 -10.74
N TYR A 116 -5.68 -8.40 -11.23
CA TYR A 116 -6.50 -8.88 -12.34
C TYR A 116 -8.02 -8.85 -12.05
N LEU A 117 -8.42 -8.93 -10.78
CA LEU A 117 -9.82 -9.00 -10.35
C LEU A 117 -10.38 -7.65 -9.87
N ARG A 118 -9.58 -6.58 -9.91
CA ARG A 118 -9.97 -5.27 -9.38
C ARG A 118 -10.85 -4.47 -10.31
#